data_AF-A0A973D3Y3-F1
#
_entry.id   AF-A0A973D3Y3-F1
#
_cell.length_a   1.000
_cell.length_b   1.000
_cell.length_c   1.000
_cell.angle_alpha   90.00
_cell.angle_beta   90.00
_cell.angle_gamma   90.00
#
_symmetry.space_group_name_H-M   'P 1'
#
loop_
_entity.id
_entity.type
_entity.pdbx_description
1 polymer ?
#
loop_
_entity_poly.entity_id
_entity_poly.type
_entity_poly.pdbx_seq_one_letter_code
_entity_poly.pdbx_strand_id
1 'polypeptide(L)'
;MKTFNIESLFYFILFICLFGCDVRPVNSNSEIVNSSFVIFGSNKSLTTHTQLSNGILTLGDIEIKNWPLSNLECSPCEITLDRRFHPDGPTSWLIVENKNKTKTWIISSFQKKIVIGNWQLNHNNDQVLITDTRSNEETNVPSNIHFLTSLDSERNCSINWSKKELLDQPGKHIAADIAEFKSQFIIQCEDHNTAP
;
A
#
# COMPACT_ATOMS: atom_id res chain seq x y z
N MET A 1 -21.74 -34.03 65.82
CA MET A 1 -20.68 -33.69 66.80
C MET A 1 -19.42 -34.48 66.49
N LYS A 2 -18.51 -33.88 65.73
CA LYS A 2 -17.03 -34.02 65.76
C LYS A 2 -16.49 -33.10 64.67
N THR A 3 -16.00 -31.95 65.10
CA THR A 3 -15.18 -30.98 64.36
C THR A 3 -13.71 -31.29 64.62
N PHE A 4 -12.84 -31.10 63.63
CA PHE A 4 -11.41 -30.68 63.69
C PHE A 4 -10.90 -30.69 62.22
N ASN A 5 -10.71 -29.56 61.50
CA ASN A 5 -9.64 -28.52 61.54
C ASN A 5 -8.22 -29.11 61.48
N ILE A 6 -7.22 -28.56 60.78
CA ILE A 6 -7.00 -27.31 60.02
C ILE A 6 -5.83 -27.60 59.06
N GLU A 7 -5.76 -26.76 58.03
CA GLU A 7 -4.66 -26.48 57.11
C GLU A 7 -3.22 -26.63 57.63
N SER A 8 -2.31 -26.66 56.65
CA SER A 8 -0.92 -26.20 56.74
C SER A 8 0.11 -27.28 57.09
N LEU A 9 0.75 -27.84 56.06
CA LEU A 9 2.19 -27.69 55.83
C LEU A 9 2.57 -28.65 54.68
N PHE A 10 2.86 -28.15 53.49
CA PHE A 10 4.18 -27.67 53.05
C PHE A 10 4.84 -28.69 52.10
N TYR A 11 5.00 -28.24 50.85
CA TYR A 11 6.19 -28.42 50.02
C TYR A 11 6.55 -29.81 49.46
N PHE A 12 7.08 -29.77 48.23
CA PHE A 12 7.55 -30.87 47.36
C PHE A 12 6.42 -31.60 46.65
N ILE A 13 6.02 -31.21 45.44
CA ILE A 13 6.82 -31.17 44.20
C ILE A 13 6.26 -30.03 43.33
N LEU A 14 6.90 -28.86 43.20
CA LEU A 14 8.05 -28.54 42.34
C LEU A 14 7.87 -28.96 40.86
N PHE A 15 7.72 -27.93 40.01
CA PHE A 15 7.95 -27.91 38.56
C PHE A 15 6.96 -28.64 37.66
N ILE A 16 6.12 -27.87 36.94
CA ILE A 16 6.21 -27.68 35.48
C ILE A 16 5.42 -26.41 35.11
N CYS A 17 6.17 -25.43 34.60
CA CYS A 17 5.83 -24.34 33.67
C CYS A 17 4.63 -23.43 34.01
N LEU A 18 4.82 -22.21 34.52
CA LEU A 18 5.32 -21.02 33.80
C LEU A 18 4.61 -20.75 32.46
N PHE A 19 3.95 -19.58 32.43
CA PHE A 19 3.49 -18.80 31.27
C PHE A 19 2.48 -19.46 30.33
N GLY A 20 1.20 -19.22 30.63
CA GLY A 20 0.11 -19.27 29.66
C GLY A 20 -0.65 -17.94 29.65
N CYS A 21 0.07 -16.81 29.55
CA CYS A 21 -0.57 -15.63 28.98
C CYS A 21 -0.89 -16.01 27.53
N ASP A 22 -2.15 -16.40 27.26
CA ASP A 22 -2.70 -16.35 25.91
C ASP A 22 -2.84 -14.87 25.52
N VAL A 23 -1.70 -14.20 25.35
CA VAL A 23 -1.60 -13.12 24.37
C VAL A 23 -1.79 -13.86 23.06
N ARG A 24 -3.05 -13.97 22.64
CA ARG A 24 -3.35 -14.31 21.25
C ARG A 24 -2.44 -13.39 20.45
N PRO A 25 -1.52 -13.91 19.62
CA PRO A 25 -0.90 -13.06 18.64
C PRO A 25 -2.09 -12.41 17.92
N VAL A 26 -2.11 -11.08 17.93
CA VAL A 26 -2.77 -10.36 16.86
C VAL A 26 -2.06 -10.89 15.62
N ASN A 27 -2.59 -11.98 15.07
CA ASN A 27 -2.48 -12.25 13.67
C ASN A 27 -3.14 -11.02 13.05
N SER A 28 -2.33 -9.97 12.87
CA SER A 28 -2.42 -9.17 11.67
C SER A 28 -2.15 -10.13 10.53
N ASN A 29 -3.11 -11.02 10.28
CA ASN A 29 -3.50 -11.30 8.92
C ASN A 29 -3.82 -9.91 8.40
N SER A 30 -2.81 -9.25 7.82
CA SER A 30 -3.06 -8.39 6.70
C SER A 30 -3.86 -9.28 5.77
N GLU A 31 -5.19 -9.20 5.85
CA GLU A 31 -6.03 -9.61 4.76
C GLU A 31 -5.49 -8.80 3.60
N ILE A 32 -4.67 -9.46 2.78
CA ILE A 32 -4.13 -8.92 1.55
C ILE A 32 -5.38 -8.71 0.72
N VAL A 33 -5.92 -7.50 0.78
CA VAL A 33 -7.14 -7.12 0.08
C VAL A 33 -6.78 -7.09 -1.40
N ASN A 34 -6.92 -8.23 -2.06
CA ASN A 34 -6.75 -8.45 -3.49
C ASN A 34 -7.92 -7.82 -4.28
N SER A 35 -8.27 -6.58 -3.95
CA SER A 35 -9.40 -5.89 -4.53
C SER A 35 -8.92 -4.66 -5.29
N SER A 36 -9.48 -4.46 -6.47
CA SER A 36 -9.26 -3.23 -7.22
C SER A 36 -9.83 -2.04 -6.47
N PHE A 37 -8.98 -1.07 -6.13
CA PHE A 37 -9.45 0.22 -5.64
C PHE A 37 -9.89 1.14 -6.78
N VAL A 38 -10.76 2.10 -6.47
CA VAL A 38 -11.26 3.09 -7.45
C VAL A 38 -11.19 4.48 -6.83
N ILE A 39 -10.60 5.43 -7.55
CA ILE A 39 -10.41 6.82 -7.10
C ILE A 39 -11.49 7.74 -7.70
N PHE A 40 -12.38 8.24 -6.86
CA PHE A 40 -13.43 9.21 -7.18
C PHE A 40 -13.04 10.63 -6.74
N GLY A 41 -13.56 11.64 -7.44
CA GLY A 41 -13.29 13.06 -7.20
C GLY A 41 -12.72 13.76 -8.43
N SER A 42 -12.61 15.09 -8.42
CA SER A 42 -11.99 15.88 -9.49
C SER A 42 -10.49 16.08 -9.24
N ASN A 43 -9.74 16.40 -10.31
CA ASN A 43 -8.33 16.75 -10.17
C ASN A 43 -8.22 18.03 -9.34
N LYS A 44 -7.45 17.98 -8.25
CA LYS A 44 -7.30 19.09 -7.30
C LYS A 44 -6.10 18.89 -6.41
N SER A 45 -5.62 20.00 -5.85
CA SER A 45 -4.64 20.03 -4.77
C SER A 45 -5.26 20.73 -3.57
N LEU A 46 -5.20 20.12 -2.38
CA LEU A 46 -5.80 20.67 -1.16
C LEU A 46 -5.15 20.12 0.10
N THR A 47 -5.47 20.71 1.23
CA THR A 47 -5.14 20.19 2.56
C THR A 47 -6.36 19.55 3.20
N THR A 48 -6.24 18.34 3.73
CA THR A 48 -7.36 17.60 4.35
C THR A 48 -6.91 16.65 5.45
N HIS A 49 -7.88 15.96 6.04
CA HIS A 49 -7.71 14.89 7.01
C HIS A 49 -8.14 13.56 6.36
N THR A 50 -7.56 12.46 6.83
CA THR A 50 -8.02 11.13 6.41
C THR A 50 -9.19 10.66 7.24
N GLN A 51 -10.13 9.98 6.58
CA GLN A 51 -11.16 9.19 7.22
C GLN A 51 -11.25 7.85 6.52
N LEU A 52 -11.16 6.75 7.27
CA LEU A 52 -11.37 5.39 6.76
C LEU A 52 -12.64 4.82 7.39
N SER A 53 -13.60 4.45 6.56
CA SER A 53 -14.84 3.80 6.99
C SER A 53 -15.31 2.82 5.93
N ASN A 54 -15.66 1.59 6.34
CA ASN A 54 -16.21 0.55 5.45
C ASN A 54 -15.37 0.32 4.17
N GLY A 55 -14.03 0.34 4.28
CA GLY A 55 -13.13 0.15 3.13
C GLY A 55 -13.09 1.33 2.15
N ILE A 56 -13.60 2.51 2.56
CA ILE A 56 -13.53 3.76 1.79
C ILE A 56 -12.60 4.73 2.52
N LEU A 57 -11.51 5.13 1.86
CA LEU A 57 -10.62 6.19 2.31
C LEU A 57 -11.09 7.53 1.74
N THR A 58 -11.51 8.44 2.60
CA THR A 58 -11.99 9.79 2.25
C THR A 58 -10.93 10.84 2.58
N LEU A 59 -10.69 11.75 1.63
CA LEU A 59 -9.68 12.80 1.66
C LEU A 59 -10.33 14.11 1.15
N GLY A 60 -11.15 14.75 1.98
CA GLY A 60 -12.05 15.81 1.52
C GLY A 60 -13.05 15.24 0.50
N ASP A 61 -13.27 15.91 -0.64
CA ASP A 61 -14.16 15.37 -1.69
C ASP A 61 -13.53 14.27 -2.59
N ILE A 62 -12.37 13.72 -2.23
CA ILE A 62 -11.78 12.56 -2.91
C ILE A 62 -12.11 11.30 -2.10
N GLU A 63 -12.62 10.28 -2.77
CA GLU A 63 -12.90 8.97 -2.18
C GLU A 63 -12.13 7.88 -2.90
N ILE A 64 -11.55 6.96 -2.15
CA ILE A 64 -10.93 5.76 -2.66
C ILE A 64 -11.71 4.57 -2.13
N LYS A 65 -12.50 3.93 -3.00
CA LYS A 65 -13.28 2.73 -2.64
C LYS A 65 -12.42 1.49 -2.73
N ASN A 66 -12.76 0.49 -1.90
CA ASN A 66 -12.01 -0.77 -1.75
C ASN A 66 -10.54 -0.53 -1.39
N TRP A 67 -10.30 0.40 -0.47
CA TRP A 67 -8.96 0.74 0.00
C TRP A 67 -8.27 -0.50 0.59
N PRO A 68 -7.09 -0.90 0.08
CA PRO A 68 -6.51 -2.20 0.40
C PRO A 68 -5.62 -2.20 1.66
N LEU A 69 -5.36 -1.03 2.26
CA LEU A 69 -4.47 -0.89 3.40
C LEU A 69 -5.23 -0.44 4.66
N SER A 70 -4.52 -0.43 5.80
CA SER A 70 -4.99 0.23 7.01
C SER A 70 -5.18 1.74 6.79
N ASN A 71 -5.70 2.42 7.81
CA ASN A 71 -5.87 3.87 7.73
C ASN A 71 -4.52 4.54 7.44
N LEU A 72 -4.52 5.42 6.43
CA LEU A 72 -3.38 6.24 6.12
C LEU A 72 -3.29 7.34 7.18
N GLU A 73 -2.20 7.36 7.96
CA GLU A 73 -2.00 8.39 8.98
C GLU A 73 -1.72 9.75 8.31
N CYS A 74 -2.74 10.62 8.28
CA CYS A 74 -2.59 12.01 7.89
C CYS A 74 -3.56 12.91 8.67
N SER A 75 -3.05 13.98 9.29
CA SER A 75 -3.87 14.97 9.99
C SER A 75 -3.11 16.27 10.34
N PRO A 76 -3.32 17.37 9.59
CA PRO A 76 -3.64 17.44 8.15
C PRO A 76 -2.51 16.92 7.24
N CYS A 77 -2.84 16.57 5.99
CA CYS A 77 -1.91 16.33 4.88
C CYS A 77 -2.26 17.16 3.65
N GLU A 78 -1.24 17.38 2.83
CA GLU A 78 -1.40 17.90 1.47
C GLU A 78 -1.69 16.74 0.52
N ILE A 79 -2.69 16.92 -0.34
CA ILE A 79 -3.03 15.94 -1.36
C ILE A 79 -3.02 16.58 -2.75
N THR A 80 -2.67 15.79 -3.76
CA THR A 80 -2.77 16.17 -5.17
C THR A 80 -3.28 14.98 -5.98
N LEU A 81 -4.46 15.14 -6.61
CA LEU A 81 -5.03 14.17 -7.53
C LEU A 81 -4.90 14.68 -8.96
N ASP A 82 -4.36 13.84 -9.84
CA ASP A 82 -4.30 14.09 -11.28
C ASP A 82 -4.73 12.84 -12.06
N ARG A 83 -5.20 13.08 -13.29
CA ARG A 83 -5.67 12.08 -14.23
C ARG A 83 -5.28 12.45 -15.65
N ARG A 84 -4.79 11.48 -16.39
CA ARG A 84 -4.53 11.57 -17.83
C ARG A 84 -5.29 10.48 -18.55
N PHE A 85 -5.92 10.85 -19.66
CA PHE A 85 -6.62 9.91 -20.53
C PHE A 85 -5.73 9.57 -21.71
N HIS A 86 -5.58 8.27 -21.95
CA HIS A 86 -4.82 7.73 -23.05
C HIS A 86 -5.71 6.79 -23.89
N PRO A 87 -5.34 6.46 -25.13
CA PRO A 87 -6.11 5.54 -25.97
C PRO A 87 -6.34 4.17 -25.33
N ASP A 88 -5.40 3.71 -24.53
CA ASP A 88 -5.36 2.43 -23.82
C ASP A 88 -6.00 2.49 -22.42
N GLY A 89 -6.33 3.68 -21.93
CA GLY A 89 -7.12 3.88 -20.71
C GLY A 89 -6.67 5.07 -19.86
N PRO A 90 -7.42 5.39 -18.79
CA PRO A 90 -7.06 6.49 -17.90
C PRO A 90 -5.97 6.09 -16.90
N THR A 91 -4.93 6.92 -16.79
CA THR A 91 -3.99 6.89 -15.66
C THR A 91 -4.46 7.88 -14.60
N SER A 92 -4.64 7.43 -13.37
CA SER A 92 -4.95 8.28 -12.21
C SER A 92 -3.90 8.09 -11.13
N TRP A 93 -3.45 9.18 -10.52
CA TRP A 93 -2.58 9.13 -9.36
C TRP A 93 -2.95 10.17 -8.32
N LEU A 94 -2.89 9.75 -7.07
CA LEU A 94 -3.09 10.60 -5.91
C LEU A 94 -1.80 10.59 -5.09
N ILE A 95 -1.29 11.78 -4.80
CA ILE A 95 -0.15 12.00 -3.92
C ILE A 95 -0.69 12.49 -2.59
N VAL A 96 -0.28 11.86 -1.49
CA VAL A 96 -0.59 12.28 -0.12
C VAL A 96 0.72 12.52 0.60
N GLU A 97 0.95 13.75 1.09
CA GLU A 97 2.12 14.13 1.89
C GLU A 97 1.69 14.50 3.31
N ASN A 98 2.13 13.72 4.30
CA ASN A 98 1.85 14.01 5.70
C ASN A 98 2.85 15.05 6.27
N LYS A 99 2.63 15.47 7.53
CA LYS A 99 3.50 16.44 8.21
C LYS A 99 4.96 15.99 8.35
N ASN A 100 5.20 14.69 8.37
CA ASN A 100 6.54 14.09 8.47
C ASN A 100 7.19 13.94 7.09
N LYS A 101 6.63 14.58 6.05
CA LYS A 101 7.11 14.50 4.67
C LYS A 101 7.13 13.08 4.09
N THR A 102 6.42 12.14 4.72
CA THR A 102 6.11 10.84 4.11
C THR A 102 5.19 11.08 2.93
N LYS A 103 5.62 10.64 1.75
CA LYS A 103 4.84 10.72 0.51
C LYS A 103 4.28 9.35 0.18
N THR A 104 2.97 9.30 -0.02
CA THR A 104 2.25 8.12 -0.50
C THR A 104 1.67 8.42 -1.86
N TRP A 105 2.10 7.68 -2.88
CA TRP A 105 1.51 7.69 -4.20
C TRP A 105 0.56 6.51 -4.32
N ILE A 106 -0.68 6.77 -4.73
CA ILE A 106 -1.72 5.76 -4.98
C ILE A 106 -2.01 5.81 -6.47
N ILE A 107 -1.64 4.76 -7.22
CA ILE A 107 -1.63 4.75 -8.68
C ILE A 107 -2.61 3.71 -9.22
N SER A 108 -3.41 4.11 -10.21
CA SER A 108 -4.15 3.19 -11.09
C SER A 108 -3.84 3.57 -12.54
N SER A 109 -3.31 2.63 -13.32
CA SER A 109 -2.83 2.90 -14.69
C SER A 109 -3.17 1.81 -15.69
N PHE A 110 -3.25 2.22 -16.95
CA PHE A 110 -3.40 1.38 -18.13
C PHE A 110 -2.29 1.68 -19.12
N GLN A 111 -1.07 1.99 -18.68
CA GLN A 111 0.04 2.37 -19.59
C GLN A 111 1.22 1.42 -19.43
N LYS A 112 1.88 1.05 -20.54
CA LYS A 112 3.18 0.35 -20.50
C LYS A 112 4.25 1.16 -19.79
N LYS A 113 4.25 2.48 -20.00
CA LYS A 113 5.23 3.41 -19.42
C LYS A 113 4.52 4.56 -18.72
N ILE A 114 4.90 4.83 -17.49
CA ILE A 114 4.28 5.86 -16.66
C ILE A 114 5.40 6.64 -15.97
N VAL A 115 5.24 7.96 -15.87
CA VAL A 115 6.11 8.83 -15.07
C VAL A 115 5.23 9.63 -14.11
N ILE A 116 5.43 9.43 -12.81
CA ILE A 116 4.69 10.12 -11.73
C ILE A 116 5.69 10.59 -10.67
N GLY A 117 5.79 11.89 -10.46
CA GLY A 117 6.81 12.45 -9.57
C GLY A 117 8.22 12.11 -10.07
N ASN A 118 9.02 11.49 -9.20
CA ASN A 118 10.35 10.98 -9.51
C ASN A 118 10.37 9.50 -9.89
N TRP A 119 9.21 8.87 -10.09
CA TRP A 119 9.14 7.45 -10.42
C TRP A 119 8.82 7.26 -11.90
N GLN A 120 9.71 6.57 -12.60
CA GLN A 120 9.44 6.02 -13.92
C GLN A 120 9.16 4.53 -13.78
N LEU A 121 8.01 4.10 -14.29
CA LEU A 121 7.60 2.70 -14.30
C LEU A 121 7.50 2.21 -15.74
N ASN A 122 8.15 1.09 -16.03
CA ASN A 122 8.11 0.42 -17.32
C ASN A 122 7.68 -1.02 -17.12
N HIS A 123 6.44 -1.31 -17.50
CA HIS A 123 5.87 -2.65 -17.41
C HIS A 123 6.33 -3.51 -18.59
N ASN A 124 6.85 -4.68 -18.28
CA ASN A 124 7.26 -5.70 -19.25
C ASN A 124 6.67 -7.06 -18.83
N ASN A 125 5.51 -7.41 -19.40
CA ASN A 125 4.77 -8.64 -19.09
C ASN A 125 4.63 -8.81 -17.57
N ASP A 126 5.24 -9.83 -16.98
CA ASP A 126 5.13 -10.15 -15.56
C ASP A 126 6.09 -9.36 -14.67
N GLN A 127 6.90 -8.46 -15.22
CA GLN A 127 7.83 -7.63 -14.48
C GLN A 127 7.54 -6.14 -14.68
N VAL A 128 7.97 -5.34 -13.71
CA VAL A 128 7.94 -3.88 -13.80
C VAL A 128 9.31 -3.37 -13.38
N LEU A 129 9.98 -2.67 -14.29
CA LEU A 129 11.17 -1.91 -13.98
C LEU A 129 10.72 -0.57 -13.41
N ILE A 130 11.14 -0.29 -12.18
CA ILE A 130 10.87 0.97 -11.49
C ILE A 130 12.19 1.69 -11.32
N THR A 131 12.23 2.94 -11.76
CA THR A 131 13.42 3.79 -11.70
C THR A 131 13.11 5.04 -10.89
N ASP A 132 13.92 5.34 -9.86
CA ASP A 132 13.93 6.68 -9.26
C ASP A 132 14.74 7.61 -10.17
N THR A 133 14.09 8.56 -10.81
CA THR A 133 14.72 9.49 -11.76
C THR A 133 15.69 10.48 -11.10
N ARG A 134 15.74 10.55 -9.76
CA ARG A 134 16.69 11.41 -9.02
C ARG A 134 18.03 10.71 -8.82
N SER A 135 18.01 9.44 -8.42
CA SER A 135 19.22 8.65 -8.13
C SER A 135 19.64 7.75 -9.30
N ASN A 136 18.74 7.53 -10.26
CA ASN A 136 18.83 6.50 -11.30
C ASN A 136 18.94 5.07 -10.73
N GLU A 137 18.51 4.84 -9.49
CA GLU A 137 18.38 3.48 -8.97
C GLU A 137 17.23 2.76 -9.68
N GLU A 138 17.49 1.51 -10.07
CA GLU A 138 16.58 0.66 -10.80
C GLU A 138 16.22 -0.59 -9.98
N THR A 139 14.93 -0.84 -9.83
CA THR A 139 14.40 -1.99 -9.10
C THR A 139 13.43 -2.75 -9.99
N ASN A 140 13.76 -4.01 -10.27
CA ASN A 140 12.87 -4.93 -10.98
C ASN A 140 11.92 -5.59 -10.00
N VAL A 141 10.63 -5.30 -10.14
CA VAL A 141 9.60 -5.84 -9.27
C VAL A 141 8.72 -6.81 -10.05
N PRO A 142 8.57 -8.06 -9.60
CA PRO A 142 7.60 -8.98 -10.17
C PRO A 142 6.19 -8.43 -9.96
N SER A 143 5.40 -8.43 -11.02
CA SER A 143 4.09 -7.78 -11.05
C SER A 143 2.94 -8.63 -10.51
N ASN A 144 3.25 -9.85 -10.09
CA ASN A 144 2.39 -10.84 -9.45
C ASN A 144 2.63 -10.97 -7.94
N ILE A 145 3.51 -10.12 -7.38
CA ILE A 145 3.89 -10.19 -5.98
C ILE A 145 3.06 -9.20 -5.17
N HIS A 146 2.37 -9.70 -4.14
CA HIS A 146 1.50 -8.94 -3.25
C HIS A 146 2.16 -8.58 -1.90
N PHE A 147 3.49 -8.64 -1.81
CA PHE A 147 4.22 -8.24 -0.61
C PHE A 147 4.93 -6.89 -0.83
N LEU A 148 5.12 -6.17 0.27
CA LEU A 148 5.85 -4.91 0.30
C LEU A 148 7.28 -5.12 -0.20
N THR A 149 7.65 -4.40 -1.27
CA THR A 149 8.97 -4.53 -1.91
C THR A 149 9.72 -3.21 -1.80
N SER A 150 10.97 -3.24 -1.31
CA SER A 150 11.84 -2.06 -1.24
C SER A 150 12.20 -1.58 -2.64
N LEU A 151 12.19 -0.26 -2.87
CA LEU A 151 12.54 0.34 -4.15
C LEU A 151 13.95 0.94 -4.19
N ASP A 152 14.52 1.23 -3.02
CA ASP A 152 15.87 1.77 -2.87
C ASP A 152 16.70 0.91 -1.90
N SER A 153 18.01 1.15 -1.91
CA SER A 153 18.98 0.46 -1.07
C SER A 153 18.85 0.83 0.41
N GLU A 154 18.38 2.06 0.70
CA GLU A 154 18.19 2.60 2.04
C GLU A 154 16.87 2.14 2.69
N ARG A 155 15.96 1.53 1.93
CA ARG A 155 14.60 1.11 2.30
C ARG A 155 13.67 2.25 2.70
N ASN A 156 13.93 3.44 2.18
CA ASN A 156 13.13 4.63 2.44
C ASN A 156 11.84 4.60 1.63
N CYS A 157 11.88 3.96 0.46
CA CYS A 157 10.75 3.81 -0.43
C CYS A 157 10.37 2.34 -0.62
N SER A 158 9.07 2.08 -0.62
CA SER A 158 8.52 0.75 -0.85
C SER A 158 7.29 0.78 -1.75
N ILE A 159 7.07 -0.30 -2.47
CA ILE A 159 5.89 -0.53 -3.31
C ILE A 159 5.04 -1.68 -2.77
N ASN A 160 3.73 -1.48 -2.79
CA ASN A 160 2.72 -2.49 -2.52
C ASN A 160 1.80 -2.63 -3.73
N TRP A 161 1.82 -3.81 -4.37
CA TRP A 161 0.94 -4.12 -5.49
C TRP A 161 -0.45 -4.52 -5.00
N SER A 162 -1.45 -3.71 -5.36
CA SER A 162 -2.84 -4.01 -5.07
C SER A 162 -3.44 -4.93 -6.12
N LYS A 163 -3.16 -4.69 -7.41
CA LYS A 163 -3.63 -5.54 -8.50
C LYS A 163 -2.84 -5.34 -9.78
N LYS A 164 -2.70 -6.40 -10.56
CA LYS A 164 -2.45 -6.30 -12.00
C LYS A 164 -3.35 -7.28 -12.74
N GLU A 165 -4.04 -6.78 -13.75
CA GLU A 165 -5.01 -7.54 -14.54
C GLU A 165 -4.63 -7.43 -16.00
N LEU A 166 -4.43 -8.55 -16.68
CA LEU A 166 -4.20 -8.57 -18.12
C LEU A 166 -5.50 -8.22 -18.85
N LEU A 167 -5.39 -7.41 -19.89
CA LEU A 167 -6.52 -6.99 -20.72
C LEU A 167 -6.45 -7.70 -22.07
N ASP A 168 -7.62 -8.03 -22.61
CA ASP A 168 -7.74 -8.61 -23.95
C ASP A 168 -7.07 -7.69 -24.97
N GLN A 169 -6.17 -8.27 -25.76
CA GLN A 169 -5.45 -7.50 -26.75
C GLN A 169 -6.37 -7.06 -27.88
N PRO A 170 -6.29 -5.79 -28.30
CA PRO A 170 -6.89 -5.39 -29.55
C PRO A 170 -6.29 -6.23 -30.69
N GLY A 171 -7.06 -6.43 -31.77
CA GLY A 171 -6.67 -7.33 -32.86
C GLY A 171 -5.31 -6.96 -33.49
N LYS A 172 -4.68 -7.90 -34.21
CA LYS A 172 -3.31 -7.83 -34.77
C LYS A 172 -2.91 -6.58 -35.58
N HIS A 173 -3.86 -5.69 -35.88
CA HIS A 173 -3.66 -4.44 -36.62
C HIS A 173 -3.43 -3.23 -35.69
N ILE A 174 -3.52 -3.42 -34.38
CA ILE A 174 -3.32 -2.38 -33.37
C ILE A 174 -1.91 -2.52 -32.79
N ALA A 175 -1.26 -1.39 -32.56
CA ALA A 175 0.14 -1.33 -32.20
C ALA A 175 0.42 -2.06 -30.88
N ALA A 176 1.54 -2.79 -30.84
CA ALA A 176 1.96 -3.60 -29.69
C ALA A 176 2.40 -2.75 -28.48
N ASP A 177 2.33 -1.43 -28.56
CA ASP A 177 2.64 -0.50 -27.48
C ASP A 177 1.44 -0.14 -26.60
N ILE A 178 0.21 -0.51 -27.01
CA ILE A 178 -0.98 -0.45 -26.16
C ILE A 178 -0.78 -1.31 -24.92
N ALA A 179 -1.14 -0.77 -23.75
CA ALA A 179 -1.04 -1.52 -22.51
C ALA A 179 -1.92 -2.77 -22.52
N GLU A 180 -1.31 -3.89 -22.14
CA GLU A 180 -1.95 -5.20 -22.07
C GLU A 180 -2.47 -5.50 -20.68
N PHE A 181 -2.57 -4.47 -19.84
CA PHE A 181 -2.91 -4.63 -18.45
C PHE A 181 -3.48 -3.35 -17.85
N LYS A 182 -4.21 -3.54 -16.76
CA LYS A 182 -4.51 -2.53 -15.76
C LYS A 182 -3.66 -2.82 -14.53
N SER A 183 -2.91 -1.84 -14.04
CA SER A 183 -2.06 -1.94 -12.85
C SER A 183 -2.53 -0.99 -11.75
N GLN A 184 -2.49 -1.46 -10.51
CA GLN A 184 -2.87 -0.70 -9.32
C GLN A 184 -1.90 -1.01 -8.19
N PHE A 185 -1.26 0.02 -7.65
CA PHE A 185 -0.21 -0.11 -6.66
C PHE A 185 -0.04 1.17 -5.86
N ILE A 186 0.63 1.05 -4.73
CA ILE A 186 0.90 2.14 -3.79
C ILE A 186 2.40 2.20 -3.58
N ILE A 187 3.00 3.38 -3.77
CA ILE A 187 4.40 3.65 -3.39
C ILE A 187 4.37 4.53 -2.14
N GLN A 188 5.14 4.17 -1.13
CA GLN A 188 5.29 4.97 0.08
C GLN A 188 6.77 5.24 0.31
N CYS A 189 7.12 6.52 0.47
CA CYS A 189 8.47 6.97 0.79
C CYS A 189 8.48 7.79 2.07
N GLU A 190 9.41 7.48 2.96
CA GLU A 190 9.73 8.30 4.12
C GLU A 190 10.87 9.26 3.76
N ASP A 191 10.72 10.54 4.13
CA ASP A 191 11.80 11.51 3.98
C ASP A 191 12.55 11.60 5.32
N HIS A 192 13.68 10.90 5.42
CA HIS A 192 14.50 10.89 6.64
C HIS A 192 15.24 12.20 6.91
N ASN A 193 15.02 13.27 6.14
CA ASN A 193 15.54 14.60 6.45
C ASN A 193 14.84 15.32 7.61
N THR A 194 14.01 14.62 8.40
CA THR A 194 13.40 15.16 9.62
C THR A 194 13.64 14.24 10.82
N ALA A 195 14.91 14.08 11.20
CA ALA A 195 15.23 13.86 12.61
C ALA A 195 15.43 15.24 13.28
N PRO A 196 14.85 15.47 14.47
CA PRO A 196 15.04 16.72 15.22
C PRO A 196 16.49 16.92 15.69
#